data_AF-A0A2E6VDZ4-F1
#
_entry.id   AF-A0A2E6VDZ4-F1
#
_cell.length_a   1.000
_cell.length_b   1.000
_cell.length_c   1.000
_cell.angle_alpha   90.00
_cell.angle_beta   90.00
_cell.angle_gamma   90.00
#
_symmetry.space_group_name_H-M   'P 1'
#
loop_
_entity.id
_entity.type
_entity.pdbx_description
1 polymer ?
#
loop_
_entity_poly.entity_id
_entity_poly.type
_entity_poly.pdbx_seq_one_letter_code
_entity_poly.pdbx_strand_id
1 'polypeptide(L)'
;MKLINWLLSPFRWIKSIFQKLKRRWILAKAYPALKKANDEQLIKRKKLKKDIMLWLRSYFGIDAKSKYIPKDFKNKEEVKAAVLERFGNDLQQLNLNYSDIFA
;
A
#
# COMPACT_ATOMS: atom_id res chain seq x y z
N MET A 1 42.51 31.54 -11.50
CA MET A 1 41.38 30.58 -11.42
C MET A 1 40.71 30.45 -10.04
N LYS A 2 41.40 30.64 -8.90
CA LYS A 2 40.82 30.44 -7.55
C LYS A 2 39.79 31.51 -7.11
N LEU A 3 39.98 32.79 -7.49
CA LEU A 3 39.10 33.92 -7.09
C LEU A 3 37.68 33.85 -7.67
N ILE A 4 37.54 33.43 -8.93
CA ILE A 4 36.24 33.32 -9.62
C ILE A 4 35.39 32.21 -9.00
N ASN A 5 36.01 31.08 -8.64
CA ASN A 5 35.32 29.98 -7.96
C ASN A 5 34.87 30.35 -6.54
N TRP A 6 35.62 31.20 -5.83
CA TRP A 6 35.24 31.67 -4.50
C TRP A 6 34.02 32.61 -4.56
N LEU A 7 33.97 33.52 -5.55
CA LEU A 7 32.83 34.42 -5.80
C LEU A 7 31.56 33.72 -6.30
N LEU A 8 31.71 32.62 -7.06
CA LEU A 8 30.57 31.83 -7.56
C LEU A 8 30.05 30.80 -6.54
N SER A 9 30.82 30.50 -5.49
CA SER A 9 30.45 29.53 -4.44
C SER A 9 29.17 29.90 -3.66
N PRO A 10 28.91 31.16 -3.27
CA PRO A 10 27.71 31.52 -2.52
C PRO A 10 26.48 31.47 -3.43
N PHE A 11 26.62 31.85 -4.70
CA PHE A 11 25.56 31.78 -5.71
C PHE A 11 25.11 30.34 -5.97
N ARG A 12 26.05 29.38 -6.03
CA ARG A 12 25.72 27.95 -6.14
C ARG A 12 25.01 27.44 -4.90
N TRP A 13 25.42 27.86 -3.71
CA TRP A 13 24.79 27.49 -2.45
C TRP A 13 23.35 28.02 -2.35
N ILE A 14 23.14 29.30 -2.66
CA ILE A 14 21.83 29.96 -2.71
C ILE A 14 20.91 29.26 -3.73
N LYS A 15 21.40 29.00 -4.95
CA LYS A 15 20.63 28.25 -5.96
C LYS A 15 20.20 26.87 -5.46
N SER A 16 21.07 26.17 -4.72
CA SER A 16 20.72 24.87 -4.11
C SER A 16 19.61 24.98 -3.07
N ILE A 17 19.59 26.05 -2.28
CA ILE A 17 18.57 26.29 -1.25
C ILE A 17 17.21 26.51 -1.92
N PHE A 18 17.14 27.37 -2.93
CA PHE A 18 15.92 27.61 -3.70
C PHE A 18 15.41 26.33 -4.37
N GLN A 19 16.30 25.50 -4.92
CA GLN A 19 15.92 24.21 -5.49
C GLN A 19 15.35 23.26 -4.42
N LYS A 20 15.95 23.20 -3.23
CA LYS A 20 15.43 22.41 -2.10
C LYS A 20 14.05 22.90 -1.64
N LEU A 21 13.87 24.22 -1.53
CA LEU A 21 12.59 24.82 -1.15
C LEU A 21 11.50 24.55 -2.20
N LYS A 22 11.82 24.71 -3.49
CA LYS A 22 10.90 24.40 -4.59
C LYS A 22 10.46 22.94 -4.56
N ARG A 23 11.39 22.00 -4.35
CA ARG A 23 11.07 20.56 -4.21
C ARG A 23 10.15 20.30 -3.02
N ARG A 24 10.45 20.87 -1.86
CA ARG A 24 9.59 20.75 -0.66
C ARG A 24 8.19 21.29 -0.90
N TRP A 25 8.06 22.41 -1.59
CA TRP A 25 6.78 23.02 -1.90
C TRP A 25 5.94 22.17 -2.87
N ILE A 26 6.58 21.62 -3.92
CA ILE A 26 5.92 20.69 -4.84
C ILE A 26 5.45 19.44 -4.10
N LEU A 27 6.30 18.85 -3.25
CA LEU A 27 5.93 17.69 -2.44
C LEU A 27 4.78 17.99 -1.47
N ALA A 28 4.83 19.13 -0.77
CA ALA A 28 3.77 19.54 0.13
C ALA A 28 2.43 19.74 -0.59
N LYS A 29 2.46 20.27 -1.83
CA LYS A 29 1.26 20.43 -2.67
C LYS A 29 0.71 19.10 -3.17
N ALA A 30 1.58 18.13 -3.49
CA ALA A 30 1.17 16.79 -3.93
C ALA A 30 0.75 15.87 -2.77
N TYR A 31 1.29 16.11 -1.57
CA TYR A 31 1.05 15.31 -0.37
C TYR A 31 -0.43 15.06 -0.03
N PRO A 32 -1.34 16.05 -0.02
CA PRO A 32 -2.74 15.80 0.32
C PRO A 32 -3.42 14.83 -0.66
N ALA A 33 -3.11 14.94 -1.96
CA ALA A 33 -3.67 14.05 -2.97
C ALA A 33 -3.11 12.62 -2.83
N LEU A 34 -1.79 12.51 -2.60
CA LEU A 34 -1.14 11.21 -2.35
C LEU A 34 -1.64 10.56 -1.07
N LYS A 35 -1.83 11.34 0.00
CA LYS A 35 -2.39 10.87 1.27
C LYS A 35 -3.80 10.35 1.08
N LYS A 36 -4.65 11.10 0.38
CA LYS A 36 -6.03 10.68 0.08
C LYS A 36 -6.06 9.37 -0.72
N ALA A 37 -5.24 9.27 -1.78
CA ALA A 37 -5.16 8.05 -2.58
C ALA A 37 -4.68 6.85 -1.75
N ASN A 38 -3.70 7.05 -0.87
CA ASN A 38 -3.22 6.00 0.04
C ASN A 38 -4.30 5.59 1.06
N ASP A 39 -5.01 6.55 1.65
CA ASP A 39 -6.10 6.28 2.60
C ASP A 39 -7.24 5.51 1.92
N GLU A 40 -7.61 5.88 0.68
CA GLU A 40 -8.58 5.14 -0.13
C GLU A 40 -8.10 3.72 -0.43
N GLN A 41 -6.83 3.54 -0.78
CA GLN A 41 -6.25 2.22 -1.01
C GLN A 41 -6.28 1.38 0.27
N LEU A 42 -5.96 1.95 1.44
CA LEU A 42 -6.05 1.29 2.73
C LEU A 42 -7.48 0.85 3.05
N ILE A 43 -8.48 1.69 2.79
CA ILE A 43 -9.89 1.35 2.98
C ILE A 43 -10.27 0.18 2.06
N LYS A 44 -9.92 0.24 0.77
CA LYS A 44 -10.18 -0.84 -0.19
C LYS A 44 -9.53 -2.16 0.24
N ARG A 45 -8.28 -2.13 0.69
CA ARG A 45 -7.57 -3.31 1.22
C ARG A 45 -8.26 -3.90 2.44
N LYS A 46 -8.68 -3.07 3.40
CA LYS A 46 -9.45 -3.52 4.58
C LYS A 46 -10.78 -4.16 4.20
N LYS A 47 -11.49 -3.56 3.24
CA LYS A 47 -12.75 -4.10 2.73
C LYS A 47 -12.53 -5.47 2.05
N LEU A 48 -11.55 -5.56 1.15
CA LEU A 48 -11.23 -6.82 0.47
C LEU A 48 -10.88 -7.93 1.46
N LYS A 49 -10.04 -7.65 2.47
CA LYS A 49 -9.74 -8.62 3.54
C LYS A 49 -11.02 -9.11 4.22
N LYS A 50 -11.93 -8.21 4.56
CA LYS A 50 -13.21 -8.56 5.19
C LYS A 50 -14.08 -9.43 4.29
N ASP A 51 -14.17 -9.09 3.01
CA ASP A 51 -14.99 -9.81 2.03
C ASP A 51 -14.45 -11.23 1.79
N ILE A 52 -13.12 -11.37 1.68
CA ILE A 52 -12.45 -12.69 1.59
C ILE A 52 -12.72 -13.51 2.85
N MET A 53 -12.63 -12.92 4.04
CA MET A 53 -12.87 -13.63 5.30
C MET A 53 -14.34 -14.08 5.44
N LEU A 54 -15.29 -13.24 5.05
CA LEU A 54 -16.71 -13.58 5.02
C LEU A 54 -16.98 -14.74 4.05
N TRP A 55 -16.38 -14.66 2.86
CA TRP A 55 -16.50 -15.72 1.87
C TRP A 55 -15.88 -17.03 2.35
N LEU A 56 -14.66 -17.01 2.90
CA LEU A 56 -14.00 -18.20 3.45
C LEU A 56 -14.85 -18.87 4.54
N ARG A 57 -15.47 -18.09 5.43
CA ARG A 57 -16.37 -18.63 6.45
C ARG A 57 -17.55 -19.38 5.82
N SER A 58 -18.18 -18.77 4.81
CA SER A 58 -19.28 -19.39 4.09
C SER A 58 -18.82 -20.65 3.34
N TYR A 59 -17.69 -20.58 2.66
CA TYR A 59 -17.11 -21.68 1.88
C TYR A 59 -16.78 -22.91 2.73
N PHE A 60 -16.29 -22.71 3.96
CA PHE A 60 -16.01 -23.81 4.90
C PHE A 60 -17.18 -24.20 5.81
N GLY A 61 -18.33 -23.54 5.71
CA GLY A 61 -19.44 -23.75 6.63
C GLY A 61 -19.10 -23.44 8.09
N ILE A 62 -18.14 -22.54 8.34
CA ILE A 62 -17.75 -22.14 9.70
C ILE A 62 -18.82 -21.19 10.25
N ASP A 63 -19.34 -21.49 11.43
CA ASP A 63 -20.37 -20.69 12.12
C ASP A 63 -19.96 -19.20 12.18
N ALA A 64 -20.90 -18.31 11.83
CA ALA A 64 -20.69 -16.87 11.68
C ALA A 64 -20.17 -16.19 12.97
N LYS A 65 -20.37 -16.83 14.13
CA LYS A 65 -19.92 -16.40 15.46
C LYS A 65 -18.47 -16.78 15.79
N SER A 66 -17.83 -17.66 15.02
CA SER A 66 -16.43 -18.01 15.22
C SER A 66 -15.52 -16.80 14.99
N LYS A 67 -14.72 -16.44 16.00
CA LYS A 67 -13.69 -15.40 15.89
C LYS A 67 -12.50 -15.84 15.03
N TYR A 68 -12.34 -17.13 14.76
CA TYR A 68 -11.09 -17.72 14.26
C TYR A 68 -11.31 -18.63 13.03
N ILE A 69 -10.53 -18.41 11.97
CA ILE A 69 -10.32 -19.41 10.93
C ILE A 69 -9.16 -20.29 11.42
N PRO A 70 -9.31 -21.62 11.53
CA PRO A 70 -8.25 -22.47 12.09
C PRO A 70 -6.96 -22.37 11.26
N LYS A 71 -5.80 -22.39 11.93
CA LYS A 71 -4.49 -22.14 11.30
C LYS A 71 -4.19 -23.12 10.16
N ASP A 72 -4.68 -24.35 10.27
CA ASP A 72 -4.46 -25.42 9.31
C ASP A 72 -5.11 -25.16 7.94
N PHE A 73 -6.05 -24.20 7.85
CA PHE A 73 -6.69 -23.83 6.58
C PHE A 73 -5.90 -22.79 5.78
N LYS A 74 -5.02 -22.02 6.42
CA LYS A 74 -4.22 -20.98 5.75
C LYS A 74 -3.17 -21.57 4.78
N ASN A 75 -2.78 -22.82 5.00
CA ASN A 75 -1.74 -23.51 4.23
C ASN A 75 -2.27 -24.56 3.25
N LYS A 76 -3.60 -24.75 3.18
CA LYS A 76 -4.19 -25.69 2.22
C LYS A 76 -4.18 -25.05 0.83
N GLU A 77 -3.50 -25.68 -0.11
CA GLU A 77 -3.39 -25.18 -1.49
C GLU A 77 -4.74 -24.97 -2.16
N GLU A 78 -5.73 -25.80 -1.85
CA GLU A 78 -7.12 -25.67 -2.31
C GLU A 78 -7.72 -24.32 -1.94
N VAL A 79 -7.46 -23.84 -0.72
CA VAL A 79 -7.99 -22.58 -0.20
C VAL A 79 -7.34 -21.39 -0.90
N LYS A 80 -6.03 -21.50 -1.14
CA LYS A 80 -5.28 -20.51 -1.89
C LYS A 80 -5.78 -20.44 -3.34
N ALA A 81 -5.97 -21.57 -3.99
CA ALA A 81 -6.51 -21.64 -5.35
C ALA A 81 -7.90 -21.00 -5.44
N ALA A 82 -8.82 -21.37 -4.54
CA ALA A 82 -10.19 -20.86 -4.55
C ALA A 82 -10.27 -19.35 -4.25
N VAL A 83 -9.41 -18.83 -3.36
CA VAL A 83 -9.30 -17.37 -3.12
C VAL A 83 -8.74 -16.64 -4.34
N LEU A 84 -7.70 -17.19 -4.98
CA LEU A 84 -7.10 -16.58 -6.16
C LEU A 84 -8.04 -16.61 -7.38
N GLU A 85 -8.82 -17.67 -7.53
CA GLU A 85 -9.85 -17.76 -8.58
C GLU A 85 -10.90 -16.67 -8.43
N ARG A 86 -11.39 -16.44 -7.20
CA ARG A 86 -12.49 -15.51 -6.94
C ARG A 86 -12.06 -14.06 -6.77
N PHE A 87 -10.93 -13.81 -6.10
CA PHE A 87 -10.47 -12.48 -5.69
C PHE A 87 -9.11 -12.10 -6.30
N GLY A 88 -8.54 -12.93 -7.19
CA GLY A 88 -7.22 -12.69 -7.77
C GLY A 88 -7.11 -11.34 -8.48
N ASN A 89 -8.14 -10.95 -9.22
CA ASN A 89 -8.19 -9.66 -9.91
C ASN A 89 -8.15 -8.47 -8.91
N ASP A 90 -8.90 -8.55 -7.81
CA ASP A 90 -8.93 -7.50 -6.79
C ASP A 90 -7.61 -7.41 -6.00
N LEU A 91 -6.99 -8.56 -5.74
CA LEU A 91 -5.67 -8.64 -5.11
C LEU A 91 -4.59 -8.02 -6.00
N GLN A 92 -4.60 -8.32 -7.30
CA GLN A 92 -3.68 -7.72 -8.27
C GLN A 92 -3.87 -6.20 -8.38
N GLN A 93 -5.12 -5.73 -8.48
CA GLN A 93 -5.42 -4.29 -8.56
C GLN A 93 -4.93 -3.52 -7.32
N LEU A 94 -4.95 -4.15 -6.15
CA LEU A 94 -4.50 -3.54 -4.90
C LEU A 94 -3.03 -3.81 -4.58
N ASN A 95 -2.30 -4.51 -5.46
CA ASN A 95 -0.93 -4.97 -5.27
C ASN A 95 -0.77 -5.69 -3.92
N LEU A 96 -1.61 -6.69 -3.69
CA LEU A 96 -1.62 -7.54 -2.50
C LEU A 96 -1.31 -8.99 -2.87
N ASN A 97 -0.52 -9.65 -2.02
CA ASN A 97 -0.29 -11.09 -2.10
C ASN A 97 -1.30 -11.84 -1.22
N TYR A 98 -1.48 -13.14 -1.50
CA TYR A 98 -2.33 -14.00 -0.68
C TYR A 98 -1.93 -14.03 0.80
N SER A 99 -0.62 -13.99 1.09
CA SER A 99 -0.09 -13.91 2.45
C SER A 99 -0.60 -12.69 3.22
N ASP A 100 -0.81 -11.58 2.52
CA ASP A 100 -1.16 -10.30 3.12
C ASP A 100 -2.59 -10.32 3.66
N ILE A 101 -3.43 -11.26 3.22
CA ILE A 101 -4.81 -11.45 3.68
C ILE A 101 -4.83 -11.85 5.16
N PHE A 102 -3.87 -12.67 5.59
CA PHE A 102 -3.83 -13.29 6.92
C PHE A 102 -2.81 -12.69 7.89
N ALA A 103 -2.01 -11.74 7.40
CA ALA A 103 -1.10 -10.90 8.18
C ALA A 103 -1.87 -9.83 8.98
#